data_AF-A0A6H5L384-F1
#
_entry.id   AF-A0A6H5L384-F1
#
_cell.length_a   1.000
_cell.length_b   1.000
_cell.length_c   1.000
_cell.angle_alpha   90.00
_cell.angle_beta   90.00
_cell.angle_gamma   90.00
#
_symmetry.space_group_name_H-M   'P 1'
#
loop_
_entity.id
_entity.type
_entity.pdbx_description
1 polymer ?
#
loop_
_entity_poly.entity_id
_entity_poly.type
_entity_poly.pdbx_seq_one_letter_code
_entity_poly.pdbx_strand_id
1 'polypeptide(L)'
;MIGMMTTVLGLGLALFISLEGYNQGGLFAWHPFLMSVGALGLPTAGIQAVRSRHAVGGMGPKTQRVQLHSALSNLALASMLGGLYAIYTNKEKMGKNHWTSWHSWAGVLALALWVGNFAVAGANTADLEKRRLVFLWKSRNHRWAGKAAFCAGLGAVVLGLHSGWGLRSLGGERGAWTLTAGVLGVFVGIVASGGEAQTPKKG
;
A
#
# COMPACT_ATOMS: atom_id res chain seq x y z
N MET A 1 -11.11 3.03 -17.40
CA MET A 1 -11.53 1.65 -17.02
C MET A 1 -10.43 0.94 -16.23
N ILE A 2 -9.18 1.10 -16.66
CA ILE A 2 -7.97 0.50 -16.07
C ILE A 2 -7.83 0.75 -14.56
N GLY A 3 -8.07 1.99 -14.10
CA GLY A 3 -7.94 2.33 -12.67
C GLY A 3 -8.88 1.53 -11.76
N MET A 4 -10.11 1.25 -12.20
CA MET A 4 -11.06 0.43 -11.45
C MET A 4 -10.61 -1.03 -11.39
N MET A 5 -10.20 -1.59 -12.53
CA MET A 5 -9.67 -2.97 -12.59
C MET A 5 -8.43 -3.14 -11.71
N THR A 6 -7.56 -2.13 -11.70
CA THR A 6 -6.35 -2.14 -10.86
C THR A 6 -6.70 -2.13 -9.37
N THR A 7 -7.70 -1.34 -8.97
CA THR A 7 -8.21 -1.34 -7.59
C THR A 7 -8.80 -2.70 -7.21
N VAL A 8 -9.62 -3.30 -8.07
CA VAL A 8 -10.21 -4.63 -7.83
C VAL A 8 -9.12 -5.68 -7.69
N LEU A 9 -8.12 -5.68 -8.58
CA LEU A 9 -6.99 -6.60 -8.51
C LEU A 9 -6.19 -6.42 -7.22
N GLY A 10 -5.84 -5.18 -6.86
CA GLY A 10 -5.07 -4.90 -5.64
C GLY A 10 -5.80 -5.30 -4.36
N LEU A 11 -7.11 -5.01 -4.26
CA LEU A 11 -7.93 -5.42 -3.12
C LEU A 11 -8.16 -6.93 -3.09
N GLY A 12 -8.39 -7.56 -4.25
CA GLY A 12 -8.59 -9.00 -4.36
C GLY A 12 -7.35 -9.79 -3.95
N LEU A 13 -6.17 -9.37 -4.42
CA LEU A 13 -4.90 -9.98 -4.00
C LEU A 13 -4.64 -9.80 -2.50
N ALA A 14 -4.89 -8.59 -1.97
CA ALA A 14 -4.76 -8.33 -0.55
C ALA A 14 -5.69 -9.22 0.29
N LEU A 15 -6.96 -9.35 -0.13
CA LEU A 15 -7.93 -10.21 0.53
C LEU A 15 -7.50 -11.68 0.49
N PHE A 16 -7.08 -12.18 -0.68
CA PHE A 16 -6.62 -13.56 -0.82
C PHE A 16 -5.42 -13.85 0.12
N ILE A 17 -4.37 -13.03 0.08
CA ILE A 17 -3.20 -13.18 0.96
C ILE A 17 -3.60 -13.07 2.44
N SER A 18 -4.56 -12.19 2.75
CA SER A 18 -5.07 -12.02 4.11
C SER A 18 -5.77 -13.25 4.65
N LEU A 19 -6.62 -13.89 3.84
CA LEU A 19 -7.33 -15.11 4.22
C LEU A 19 -6.36 -16.26 4.47
N GLU A 20 -5.37 -16.44 3.56
CA GLU A 20 -4.32 -17.46 3.74
C GLU A 20 -3.43 -17.18 4.97
N GLY A 21 -3.17 -15.90 5.24
CA GLY A 21 -2.50 -15.45 6.46
C GLY A 21 -3.27 -15.80 7.72
N TYR A 22 -4.57 -15.48 7.74
CA TYR A 22 -5.44 -15.69 8.89
C TYR A 22 -5.60 -17.18 9.25
N ASN A 23 -5.64 -18.06 8.24
CA ASN A 23 -5.78 -19.51 8.42
C ASN A 23 -4.63 -20.16 9.19
N GLN A 24 -3.47 -19.51 9.29
CA GLN A 24 -2.33 -20.01 10.08
C GLN A 24 -2.55 -19.91 11.60
N GLY A 25 -3.46 -19.03 12.04
CA GLY A 25 -3.70 -18.76 13.44
C GLY A 25 -2.53 -18.08 14.18
N GLY A 26 -2.79 -17.74 15.45
CA GLY A 26 -1.80 -17.11 16.31
C GLY A 26 -1.44 -15.68 15.90
N LEU A 27 -0.40 -15.14 16.54
CA LEU A 27 -0.02 -13.74 16.34
C LEU A 27 0.63 -13.48 14.98
N PHE A 28 1.34 -14.48 14.44
CA PHE A 28 1.94 -14.39 13.11
C PHE A 28 0.89 -14.15 12.02
N ALA A 29 -0.30 -14.75 12.09
CA ALA A 29 -1.35 -14.62 11.09
C ALA A 29 -1.75 -13.16 10.78
N TRP A 30 -1.68 -12.29 11.80
CA TRP A 30 -1.96 -10.86 11.65
C TRP A 30 -0.92 -10.12 10.80
N HIS A 31 0.30 -10.65 10.67
CA HIS A 31 1.34 -10.02 9.87
C HIS A 31 1.02 -10.02 8.36
N PRO A 32 0.90 -11.17 7.66
CA PRO A 32 0.56 -11.19 6.24
C PRO A 32 -0.84 -10.61 5.97
N PHE A 33 -1.79 -10.75 6.91
CA PHE A 33 -3.09 -10.09 6.85
C PHE A 33 -2.94 -8.57 6.76
N LEU A 34 -2.38 -7.95 7.79
CA LEU A 34 -2.32 -6.49 7.88
C LEU A 34 -1.34 -5.90 6.85
N MET A 35 -0.25 -6.61 6.53
CA MET A 35 0.70 -6.15 5.52
C MET A 35 0.13 -6.19 4.11
N SER A 36 -0.66 -7.21 3.74
CA SER A 36 -1.26 -7.24 2.40
C SER A 36 -2.36 -6.18 2.24
N VAL A 37 -3.17 -5.94 3.28
CA VAL A 37 -4.12 -4.81 3.31
C VAL A 37 -3.39 -3.47 3.23
N GLY A 38 -2.34 -3.28 4.04
CA GLY A 38 -1.66 -2.01 4.22
C GLY A 38 -0.61 -1.65 3.15
N ALA A 39 0.05 -2.62 2.54
CA ALA A 39 1.11 -2.38 1.54
C ALA A 39 0.63 -2.57 0.09
N LEU A 40 -0.50 -3.26 -0.12
CA LEU A 40 -1.03 -3.56 -1.46
C LEU A 40 -2.44 -3.00 -1.67
N GLY A 41 -3.43 -3.47 -0.91
CA GLY A 41 -4.85 -3.17 -1.17
C GLY A 41 -5.21 -1.68 -1.01
N LEU A 42 -5.07 -1.16 0.21
CA LEU A 42 -5.46 0.22 0.54
C LEU A 42 -4.63 1.27 -0.23
N PRO A 43 -3.29 1.15 -0.37
CA PRO A 43 -2.52 2.09 -1.19
C PRO A 43 -2.96 2.11 -2.65
N THR A 44 -3.27 0.95 -3.24
CA THR A 44 -3.74 0.86 -4.63
C THR A 44 -5.05 1.64 -4.79
N ALA A 45 -6.03 1.40 -3.93
CA ALA A 45 -7.30 2.12 -3.95
C ALA A 45 -7.10 3.64 -3.72
N GLY A 46 -6.24 4.02 -2.77
CA GLY A 46 -5.94 5.42 -2.46
C GLY A 46 -5.26 6.15 -3.63
N ILE A 47 -4.33 5.52 -4.33
CA ILE A 47 -3.66 6.10 -5.50
C ILE A 47 -4.65 6.29 -6.66
N GLN A 48 -5.54 5.33 -6.90
CA GLN A 48 -6.54 5.47 -7.95
C GLN A 48 -7.58 6.54 -7.59
N ALA A 49 -7.99 6.62 -6.32
CA ALA A 49 -8.86 7.67 -5.82
C ALA A 49 -8.27 9.06 -6.08
N VAL A 50 -7.02 9.31 -5.68
CA VAL A 50 -6.39 10.63 -5.85
C VAL A 50 -6.20 11.01 -7.32
N ARG A 51 -5.96 10.04 -8.20
CA ARG A 51 -5.82 10.29 -9.64
C ARG A 51 -7.15 10.61 -10.32
N SER A 52 -8.22 9.94 -9.91
CA SER A 52 -9.57 10.18 -10.44
C SER A 52 -10.06 11.62 -10.22
N ARG A 53 -9.42 12.40 -9.33
CA ARG A 53 -9.70 13.84 -9.15
C ARG A 53 -9.55 14.66 -10.45
N HIS A 54 -8.72 14.19 -11.39
CA HIS A 54 -8.51 14.88 -12.66
C HIS A 54 -9.66 14.67 -13.64
N ALA A 55 -10.48 13.63 -13.44
CA ALA A 55 -11.64 13.32 -14.27
C ALA A 55 -12.94 14.00 -13.79
N VAL A 56 -12.92 14.73 -12.67
CA VAL A 56 -14.09 15.41 -12.11
C VAL A 56 -13.93 16.94 -12.13
N GLY A 57 -15.04 17.64 -12.40
CA GLY A 57 -15.14 19.09 -12.29
C GLY A 57 -15.35 19.55 -10.85
N GLY A 58 -15.06 20.84 -10.58
CA GLY A 58 -15.31 21.48 -9.28
C GLY A 58 -14.27 21.19 -8.20
N MET A 59 -14.17 22.09 -7.21
CA MET A 59 -13.23 21.95 -6.09
C MET A 59 -13.69 20.91 -5.06
N GLY A 60 -14.98 20.88 -4.74
CA GLY A 60 -15.55 19.95 -3.75
C GLY A 60 -15.26 18.47 -4.07
N PRO A 61 -15.65 17.95 -5.24
CA PRO A 61 -15.36 16.57 -5.65
C PRO A 61 -13.86 16.25 -5.68
N LYS A 62 -13.02 17.19 -6.10
CA LYS A 62 -11.56 17.02 -6.08
C LYS A 62 -11.03 16.86 -4.66
N THR A 63 -11.50 17.69 -3.73
CA THR A 63 -11.16 17.60 -2.30
C THR A 63 -11.57 16.26 -1.72
N GLN A 64 -12.79 15.78 -2.00
CA GLN A 64 -13.27 14.48 -1.52
C GLN A 64 -12.37 13.33 -1.99
N ARG A 65 -11.90 13.34 -3.24
CA ARG A 65 -10.97 12.32 -3.76
C ARG A 65 -9.61 12.35 -3.05
N VAL A 66 -9.12 13.53 -2.69
CA VAL A 66 -7.87 13.67 -1.91
C VAL A 66 -8.07 13.27 -0.45
N GLN A 67 -9.21 13.60 0.15
CA GLN A 67 -9.57 13.14 1.50
C GLN A 67 -9.67 11.61 1.57
N LEU A 68 -10.28 10.97 0.57
CA LEU A 68 -10.33 9.52 0.47
C LEU A 68 -8.92 8.91 0.38
N HIS A 69 -8.03 9.48 -0.44
CA HIS A 69 -6.63 9.06 -0.49
C HIS A 69 -5.94 9.21 0.87
N SER A 70 -6.16 10.32 1.57
CA SER A 70 -5.64 10.55 2.92
C SER A 70 -6.15 9.48 3.89
N ALA A 71 -7.46 9.24 3.95
CA ALA A 71 -8.07 8.25 4.84
C ALA A 71 -7.54 6.83 4.59
N LEU A 72 -7.48 6.41 3.33
CA LEU A 72 -6.94 5.10 2.96
C LEU A 72 -5.45 4.97 3.28
N SER A 73 -4.67 6.03 3.11
CA SER A 73 -3.24 6.04 3.45
C SER A 73 -2.99 5.98 4.96
N ASN A 74 -3.85 6.61 5.76
CA ASN A 74 -3.82 6.52 7.23
C ASN A 74 -4.12 5.09 7.69
N LEU A 75 -5.18 4.49 7.17
CA LEU A 75 -5.54 3.10 7.45
C LEU A 75 -4.42 2.14 7.01
N ALA A 76 -3.84 2.37 5.84
CA ALA A 76 -2.71 1.59 5.34
C ALA A 76 -1.52 1.64 6.30
N LEU A 77 -1.12 2.83 6.76
CA LEU A 77 -0.03 2.98 7.71
C LEU A 77 -0.33 2.29 9.04
N ALA A 78 -1.54 2.46 9.57
CA ALA A 78 -1.97 1.79 10.80
C ALA A 78 -1.92 0.26 10.65
N SER A 79 -2.39 -0.29 9.52
CA SER A 79 -2.28 -1.72 9.23
C SER A 79 -0.83 -2.18 9.16
N MET A 80 0.05 -1.47 8.44
CA MET A 80 1.46 -1.86 8.36
C MET A 80 2.16 -1.85 9.73
N LEU A 81 1.89 -0.83 10.57
CA LEU A 81 2.41 -0.77 11.93
C LEU A 81 1.89 -1.92 12.79
N GLY A 82 0.59 -2.23 12.73
CA GLY A 82 0.00 -3.38 13.41
C GLY A 82 0.59 -4.72 12.94
N GLY A 83 0.79 -4.87 11.63
CA GLY A 83 1.43 -6.05 11.04
C GLY A 83 2.88 -6.21 11.47
N LEU A 84 3.63 -5.10 11.60
CA LEU A 84 5.00 -5.12 12.13
C LEU A 84 5.01 -5.51 13.61
N TYR A 85 4.14 -4.90 14.41
CA TYR A 85 4.00 -5.23 15.82
C TYR A 85 3.68 -6.72 16.04
N ALA A 86 2.80 -7.29 15.22
CA ALA A 86 2.43 -8.70 15.27
C ALA A 86 3.63 -9.61 15.01
N ILE A 87 4.39 -9.40 13.91
CA ILE A 87 5.55 -10.24 13.62
C ILE A 87 6.67 -10.07 14.64
N TYR A 88 6.90 -8.84 15.11
CA TYR A 88 7.92 -8.55 16.11
C TYR A 88 7.62 -9.29 17.40
N THR A 89 6.42 -9.10 17.95
CA THR A 89 5.99 -9.73 19.21
C THR A 89 5.93 -11.26 19.07
N ASN A 90 5.52 -11.78 17.91
CA ASN A 90 5.53 -13.22 17.66
C ASN A 90 6.95 -13.79 17.72
N LYS A 91 7.93 -13.11 17.13
CA LYS A 91 9.34 -13.54 17.16
C LYS A 91 9.93 -13.47 18.56
N GLU A 92 9.64 -12.41 19.32
CA GLU A 92 10.04 -12.31 20.74
C GLU A 92 9.54 -13.51 21.55
N LYS A 93 8.24 -13.82 21.45
CA LYS A 93 7.63 -14.97 22.14
C LYS A 93 8.23 -16.33 21.76
N MET A 94 8.75 -16.44 20.54
CA MET A 94 9.40 -17.66 20.03
C MET A 94 10.92 -17.68 20.23
N GLY A 95 11.52 -16.65 20.83
CA GLY A 95 12.99 -16.52 20.96
C GLY A 95 13.72 -16.48 19.60
N LYS A 96 13.08 -15.93 18.56
CA LYS A 96 13.64 -15.88 17.20
C LYS A 96 14.27 -14.54 16.88
N ASN A 97 15.41 -14.56 16.19
CA ASN A 97 16.08 -13.36 15.73
C ASN A 97 15.23 -12.52 14.74
N HIS A 98 15.35 -11.20 14.88
CA HIS A 98 14.77 -10.22 13.96
C HIS A 98 15.70 -9.92 12.79
N TRP A 99 15.15 -9.36 11.71
CA TRP A 99 15.94 -8.79 10.61
C TRP A 99 16.91 -9.75 9.90
N THR A 100 16.58 -11.05 9.86
CA THR A 100 17.44 -12.09 9.30
C THR A 100 17.21 -12.40 7.83
N SER A 101 16.22 -11.78 7.18
CA SER A 101 15.85 -12.08 5.79
C SER A 101 15.76 -10.83 4.92
N TRP A 102 15.96 -11.00 3.61
CA TRP A 102 15.75 -9.94 2.61
C TRP A 102 14.35 -9.32 2.70
N HIS A 103 13.33 -10.16 2.91
CA HIS A 103 11.95 -9.69 3.14
C HIS A 103 11.87 -8.72 4.33
N SER A 104 12.52 -9.05 5.45
CA SER A 104 12.46 -8.23 6.66
C SER A 104 13.15 -6.86 6.48
N TRP A 105 14.29 -6.81 5.79
CA TRP A 105 14.98 -5.56 5.45
C TRP A 105 14.19 -4.72 4.45
N ALA A 106 13.64 -5.33 3.40
CA ALA A 106 12.79 -4.65 2.44
C ALA A 106 11.52 -4.08 3.10
N GLY A 107 10.92 -4.82 4.04
CA GLY A 107 9.75 -4.36 4.81
C GLY A 107 10.04 -3.14 5.67
N VAL A 108 11.19 -3.11 6.38
CA VAL A 108 11.60 -1.94 7.18
C VAL A 108 11.87 -0.74 6.29
N LEU A 109 12.59 -0.92 5.19
CA LEU A 109 12.84 0.17 4.24
C LEU A 109 11.52 0.73 3.69
N ALA A 110 10.60 -0.13 3.29
CA ALA A 110 9.28 0.28 2.82
C ALA A 110 8.53 1.08 3.88
N LEU A 111 8.46 0.57 5.12
CA LEU A 111 7.77 1.26 6.21
C LEU A 111 8.41 2.60 6.56
N ALA A 112 9.74 2.69 6.58
CA ALA A 112 10.46 3.93 6.81
C ALA A 112 10.14 4.98 5.74
N LEU A 113 10.12 4.58 4.45
CA LEU A 113 9.71 5.46 3.35
C LEU A 113 8.25 5.91 3.48
N TRP A 114 7.37 5.01 3.90
CA TRP A 114 5.96 5.33 4.16
C TRP A 114 5.80 6.36 5.28
N VAL A 115 6.44 6.15 6.43
CA VAL A 115 6.42 7.08 7.58
C VAL A 115 6.98 8.45 7.18
N GLY A 116 8.12 8.48 6.48
CA GLY A 116 8.70 9.72 5.98
C GLY A 116 7.76 10.47 5.02
N ASN A 117 7.16 9.76 4.06
CA ASN A 117 6.22 10.36 3.12
C ASN A 117 4.92 10.83 3.81
N PHE A 118 4.49 10.12 4.86
CA PHE A 118 3.34 10.48 5.69
C PHE A 118 3.62 11.75 6.51
N ALA A 119 4.82 11.91 7.06
CA ALA A 119 5.22 13.14 7.74
C ALA A 119 5.17 14.36 6.81
N VAL A 120 5.68 14.22 5.57
CA VAL A 120 5.57 15.27 4.54
C VAL A 120 4.10 15.59 4.25
N ALA A 121 3.24 14.58 4.11
CA ALA A 121 1.82 14.79 3.88
C ALA A 121 1.14 15.51 5.05
N GLY A 122 1.44 15.13 6.30
CA GLY A 122 0.93 15.77 7.50
C GLY A 122 1.30 17.25 7.57
N ALA A 123 2.59 17.57 7.36
CA ALA A 123 3.09 18.93 7.35
C ALA A 123 2.45 19.83 6.27
N ASN A 124 2.12 19.27 5.11
CA ASN A 124 1.45 20.02 4.04
C ASN A 124 -0.06 20.12 4.22
N THR A 125 -0.66 19.20 4.99
CA THR A 125 -2.12 19.16 5.20
C THR A 125 -2.54 20.02 6.37
N ALA A 126 -1.71 20.14 7.41
CA ALA A 126 -2.03 20.94 8.59
C ALA A 126 -1.59 22.40 8.43
N ASP A 127 -2.55 23.31 8.30
CA ASP A 127 -2.33 24.76 8.42
C ASP A 127 -2.49 25.13 9.90
N LEU A 128 -1.38 25.10 10.64
CA LEU A 128 -1.35 25.29 12.09
C LEU A 128 -1.73 26.72 12.49
N GLU A 129 -1.36 27.71 11.68
CA GLU A 129 -1.67 29.12 11.91
C GLU A 129 -3.19 29.34 11.86
N LYS A 130 -3.86 28.81 10.83
CA LYS A 130 -5.31 28.97 10.64
C LYS A 130 -6.13 27.84 11.25
N ARG A 131 -5.49 26.93 11.99
CA ARG A 131 -6.09 25.76 12.66
C ARG A 131 -7.04 24.98 11.75
N ARG A 132 -6.64 24.73 10.51
CA ARG A 132 -7.47 24.06 9.51
C ARG A 132 -6.69 23.03 8.70
N LEU A 133 -7.42 22.14 8.04
CA LEU A 133 -6.84 21.15 7.13
C LEU A 133 -6.96 21.63 5.69
N VAL A 134 -5.84 21.61 4.96
CA VAL A 134 -5.76 21.94 3.55
C VAL A 134 -5.42 20.68 2.78
N PHE A 135 -6.36 20.18 1.98
CA PHE A 135 -6.15 18.91 1.25
C PHE A 135 -5.59 19.13 -0.16
N LEU A 136 -5.83 20.27 -0.79
CA LEU A 136 -5.46 20.53 -2.18
C LEU A 136 -4.08 21.19 -2.31
N TRP A 137 -3.03 20.52 -1.84
CA TRP A 137 -1.64 20.96 -2.02
C TRP A 137 -0.92 20.20 -3.14
N LYS A 138 0.19 20.76 -3.61
CA LYS A 138 1.05 20.17 -4.64
C LYS A 138 2.48 20.07 -4.12
N SER A 139 2.93 18.85 -3.84
CA SER A 139 4.34 18.58 -3.51
C SER A 139 4.93 17.61 -4.53
N ARG A 140 6.10 17.96 -5.09
CA ARG A 140 6.88 17.05 -5.93
C ARG A 140 7.52 15.97 -5.08
N ASN A 141 8.02 16.33 -3.89
CA ASN A 141 8.69 15.44 -2.97
C ASN A 141 7.76 14.33 -2.48
N HIS A 142 6.53 14.67 -2.05
CA HIS A 142 5.53 13.67 -1.65
C HIS A 142 5.19 12.69 -2.79
N ARG A 143 5.09 13.19 -4.02
CA ARG A 143 4.77 12.35 -5.18
C ARG A 143 5.88 11.34 -5.49
N TRP A 144 7.15 11.75 -5.41
CA TRP A 144 8.27 10.84 -5.65
C TRP A 144 8.53 9.90 -4.47
N ALA A 145 8.52 10.42 -3.24
CA ALA A 145 8.65 9.62 -2.04
C ALA A 145 7.52 8.59 -1.92
N GLY A 146 6.27 8.97 -2.21
CA GLY A 146 5.14 8.05 -2.24
C GLY A 146 5.27 6.94 -3.29
N LYS A 147 5.80 7.25 -4.48
CA LYS A 147 6.10 6.21 -5.49
C LYS A 147 7.18 5.25 -5.00
N ALA A 148 8.27 5.78 -4.43
CA ALA A 148 9.35 4.97 -3.88
C ALA A 148 8.86 4.06 -2.74
N ALA A 149 8.08 4.61 -1.80
CA ALA A 149 7.47 3.87 -0.71
C ALA A 149 6.54 2.75 -1.20
N PHE A 150 5.72 3.04 -2.21
CA PHE A 150 4.82 2.05 -2.80
C PHE A 150 5.62 0.94 -3.52
N CYS A 151 6.61 1.26 -4.34
CA CYS A 151 7.46 0.27 -5.00
C CYS A 151 8.22 -0.61 -4.00
N ALA A 152 8.78 -0.02 -2.95
CA ALA A 152 9.44 -0.76 -1.88
C ALA A 152 8.45 -1.70 -1.16
N GLY A 153 7.22 -1.24 -0.91
CA GLY A 153 6.15 -2.05 -0.36
C GLY A 153 5.79 -3.25 -1.24
N LEU A 154 5.62 -3.04 -2.55
CA LEU A 154 5.38 -4.14 -3.50
C LEU A 154 6.55 -5.14 -3.52
N GLY A 155 7.79 -4.64 -3.50
CA GLY A 155 8.98 -5.49 -3.41
C GLY A 155 9.01 -6.33 -2.13
N ALA A 156 8.66 -5.74 -0.99
CA ALA A 156 8.55 -6.45 0.28
C ALA A 156 7.45 -7.52 0.25
N VAL A 157 6.30 -7.22 -0.38
CA VAL A 157 5.22 -8.21 -0.61
C VAL A 157 5.74 -9.37 -1.45
N VAL A 158 6.39 -9.12 -2.58
CA VAL A 158 6.96 -10.19 -3.44
C VAL A 158 7.96 -11.06 -2.66
N LEU A 159 8.88 -10.45 -1.92
CA LEU A 159 9.80 -11.21 -1.05
C LEU A 159 9.07 -12.01 0.04
N GLY A 160 7.91 -11.53 0.51
CA GLY A 160 7.05 -12.25 1.45
C GLY A 160 6.37 -13.47 0.82
N LEU A 161 5.90 -13.35 -0.42
CA LEU A 161 5.32 -14.44 -1.21
C LEU A 161 6.33 -15.57 -1.44
N HIS A 162 7.59 -15.22 -1.69
CA HIS A 162 8.70 -16.16 -1.88
C HIS A 162 9.43 -16.54 -0.59
N SER A 163 8.90 -16.13 0.57
CA SER A 163 9.44 -16.56 1.86
C SER A 163 9.02 -17.99 2.19
N GLY A 164 9.66 -18.60 3.19
CA GLY A 164 9.26 -19.94 3.64
C GLY A 164 7.80 -20.03 4.10
N TRP A 165 7.18 -18.94 4.56
CA TRP A 165 5.73 -18.93 4.82
C TRP A 165 4.94 -18.91 3.51
N GLY A 166 5.24 -17.95 2.62
CA GLY A 166 4.50 -17.77 1.37
C GLY A 166 4.54 -19.02 0.49
N LEU A 167 5.71 -19.64 0.32
CA LEU A 167 5.84 -20.88 -0.44
C LEU A 167 5.00 -22.03 0.15
N ARG A 168 4.94 -22.15 1.49
CA ARG A 168 4.16 -23.22 2.14
C ARG A 168 2.65 -22.98 2.11
N SER A 169 2.21 -21.72 2.14
CA SER A 169 0.78 -21.37 2.29
C SER A 169 0.09 -21.02 0.99
N LEU A 170 0.85 -20.61 -0.03
CA LEU A 170 0.29 -20.02 -1.25
C LEU A 170 0.49 -20.92 -2.46
N GLY A 171 0.44 -22.24 -2.29
CA GLY A 171 0.54 -23.20 -3.40
C GLY A 171 1.95 -23.37 -3.98
N GLY A 172 3.00 -23.22 -3.17
CA GLY A 172 4.39 -23.43 -3.60
C GLY A 172 4.91 -22.35 -4.54
N GLU A 173 5.96 -22.70 -5.28
CA GLU A 173 6.58 -21.83 -6.30
C GLU A 173 5.57 -21.31 -7.32
N ARG A 174 4.68 -22.19 -7.82
CA ARG A 174 3.69 -21.81 -8.85
C ARG A 174 2.75 -20.72 -8.36
N GLY A 175 2.20 -20.87 -7.15
CA GLY A 175 1.29 -19.86 -6.61
C GLY A 175 2.01 -18.58 -6.18
N ALA A 176 3.24 -18.67 -5.65
CA ALA A 176 4.06 -17.48 -5.36
C ALA A 176 4.35 -16.65 -6.64
N TRP A 177 4.71 -17.29 -7.75
CA TRP A 177 4.91 -16.61 -9.04
C TRP A 177 3.60 -16.07 -9.64
N THR A 178 2.49 -16.80 -9.50
CA THR A 178 1.17 -16.33 -9.95
C THR A 178 0.76 -15.05 -9.22
N LEU A 179 0.92 -15.02 -7.89
CA LEU A 179 0.64 -13.84 -7.07
C LEU A 179 1.62 -12.69 -7.37
N THR A 180 2.90 -13.01 -7.62
CA THR A 180 3.90 -12.03 -8.05
C THR A 180 3.48 -11.35 -9.36
N ALA A 181 3.02 -12.12 -10.35
CA ALA A 181 2.48 -11.58 -11.60
C ALA A 181 1.27 -10.67 -11.35
N GLY A 182 0.37 -11.04 -10.43
CA GLY A 182 -0.74 -10.19 -9.98
C GLY A 182 -0.27 -8.87 -9.37
N VAL A 183 0.71 -8.90 -8.46
CA VAL A 183 1.31 -7.70 -7.84
C VAL A 183 1.98 -6.81 -8.89
N LEU A 184 2.68 -7.38 -9.87
CA LEU A 184 3.25 -6.64 -11.00
C LEU A 184 2.14 -6.05 -11.89
N GLY A 185 1.04 -6.78 -12.09
CA GLY A 185 -0.15 -6.28 -12.78
C GLY A 185 -0.73 -5.04 -12.10
N VAL A 186 -0.75 -4.98 -10.76
CA VAL A 186 -1.16 -3.78 -10.00
C VAL A 186 -0.21 -2.62 -10.28
N PHE A 187 1.09 -2.86 -10.26
CA PHE A 187 2.09 -1.83 -10.58
C PHE A 187 1.90 -1.28 -12.00
N VAL A 188 1.80 -2.15 -12.99
CA VAL A 188 1.57 -1.78 -14.40
C VAL A 188 0.26 -1.03 -14.56
N GLY A 189 -0.83 -1.50 -13.93
CA GLY A 189 -2.12 -0.83 -13.95
C GLY A 189 -2.10 0.57 -13.34
N ILE A 190 -1.32 0.76 -12.27
CA ILE A 190 -1.03 2.09 -11.70
C ILE A 190 -0.22 2.92 -12.70
N VAL A 191 0.79 2.40 -13.38
CA VAL A 191 1.53 3.22 -14.36
C VAL A 191 0.62 3.63 -15.52
N ALA A 192 -0.14 2.69 -16.07
CA ALA A 192 -1.04 2.89 -17.20
C ALA A 192 -2.19 3.87 -16.90
N SER A 193 -2.82 3.76 -15.72
CA SER A 193 -3.93 4.68 -15.36
C SER A 193 -3.48 6.14 -15.15
N GLY A 194 -2.18 6.37 -14.96
CA GLY A 194 -1.60 7.71 -14.91
C GLY A 194 -1.61 8.44 -16.26
N GLY A 195 -1.61 7.70 -17.38
CA GLY A 195 -1.68 8.25 -18.74
C GLY A 195 -3.09 8.67 -19.15
N GLU A 196 -4.11 7.89 -18.78
CA GLU A 196 -5.53 8.18 -19.11
C GLU A 196 -6.03 9.49 -18.48
N ALA A 197 -5.52 9.87 -17.31
CA ALA A 197 -5.99 11.05 -16.57
C ALA A 197 -5.50 12.40 -17.16
N GLN A 198 -4.63 12.38 -18.16
CA GLN A 198 -4.02 13.59 -18.75
C GLN A 198 -4.61 14.00 -20.10
N THR A 199 -5.47 13.21 -20.72
CA THR A 199 -6.17 13.63 -21.95
C THR A 199 -7.35 14.52 -21.57
N PRO A 200 -7.30 15.84 -21.87
CA PRO A 200 -8.48 16.65 -21.71
C PRO A 200 -9.51 16.19 -22.74
N LYS A 201 -10.73 15.89 -22.31
CA LYS A 201 -11.86 15.89 -23.24
C LYS A 201 -12.00 17.33 -23.76
N LYS A 202 -11.49 17.55 -24.98
CA LYS A 202 -11.90 18.68 -25.81
C LYS A 202 -13.29 18.35 -26.35
N GLY A 203 -14.23 19.28 -26.23
CA GLY A 203 -15.60 19.19 -26.75
C GLY A 203 -16.61 19.20 -25.63
#